data_AF-A0A7K4GTV7-F1
#
_entry.id   AF-A0A7K4GTV7-F1
#
_cell.length_a   1.000
_cell.length_b   1.000
_cell.length_c   1.000
_cell.angle_alpha   90.00
_cell.angle_beta   90.00
_cell.angle_gamma   90.00
#
_symmetry.space_group_name_H-M   'P 1'
#
loop_
_entity.id
_entity.type
_entity.pdbx_description
1 polymer ?
#
loop_
_entity_poly.entity_id
_entity_poly.type
_entity_poly.pdbx_seq_one_letter_code
_entity_poly.pdbx_strand_id
1 'polypeptide(L)' 'MINKTPPSLRRIGYTTECVAILSKLLLEEGNKYCFLFTDFSNSTSNSIYQKIGYRPVIDENHYKFLSK' A
#
# COMPACT_ATOMS: atom_id res chain seq x y z
N MET A 1 6.88 2.30 0.66
CA MET A 1 6.62 3.15 -0.52
C MET A 1 7.32 4.51 -0.52
N ILE A 2 7.67 5.10 0.62
CA ILE A 2 8.26 6.46 0.72
C ILE A 2 9.54 6.65 -0.13
N ASN A 3 10.28 5.57 -0.37
CA ASN A 3 11.52 5.64 -1.14
C ASN A 3 11.32 5.69 -2.68
N LYS A 4 10.11 5.36 -3.19
CA LYS A 4 9.77 5.46 -4.63
C LYS A 4 9.23 6.83 -5.03
N THR A 5 8.86 7.67 -4.07
CA THR A 5 8.47 9.05 -4.32
C THR A 5 9.73 9.93 -4.38
N PRO A 6 9.93 10.76 -5.42
CA PRO A 6 11.06 11.68 -5.52
C PRO A 6 11.22 12.49 -4.22
N PRO A 7 12.45 12.77 -3.73
CA PRO A 7 12.66 13.43 -2.43
C PRO A 7 11.88 14.74 -2.27
N SER A 8 11.75 15.49 -3.35
CA SER A 8 10.98 16.74 -3.44
C SER A 8 9.46 16.58 -3.23
N LEU A 9 8.93 15.36 -3.34
CA LEU A 9 7.51 15.03 -3.22
C LEU A 9 7.22 14.13 -2.00
N ARG A 10 8.23 13.84 -1.17
CA ARG A 10 8.04 13.06 0.06
C ARG A 10 7.35 13.89 1.14
N ARG A 11 6.60 13.22 2.02
CA ARG A 11 5.87 13.80 3.17
C ARG A 11 4.71 14.75 2.84
N ILE A 12 4.27 14.82 1.58
CA ILE A 12 3.12 15.65 1.17
C ILE A 12 1.79 14.85 1.10
N GLY A 13 1.71 13.66 1.68
CA GLY A 13 0.46 12.90 1.76
C GLY A 13 -0.06 12.28 0.45
N TYR A 14 0.43 12.69 -0.73
CA TYR A 14 -0.05 12.22 -2.05
C TYR A 14 -0.26 10.71 -2.15
N THR A 15 0.73 9.91 -1.72
CA THR A 15 0.62 8.45 -1.82
C THR A 15 -0.49 7.88 -0.93
N THR A 16 -0.75 8.49 0.22
CA THR A 16 -1.83 8.07 1.14
C THR A 16 -3.18 8.38 0.55
N GLU A 17 -3.34 9.59 0.02
CA GLU A 17 -4.60 10.09 -0.51
C GLU A 17 -4.97 9.41 -1.83
N CYS A 18 -4.02 9.19 -2.74
CA CYS A 18 -4.25 8.40 -3.94
C CYS A 18 -4.71 6.98 -3.62
N VAL A 19 -4.07 6.30 -2.66
CA VAL A 19 -4.48 4.95 -2.25
C VAL A 19 -5.88 4.97 -1.63
N ALA A 20 -6.18 5.93 -0.76
CA ALA A 20 -7.50 6.05 -0.14
C ALA A 20 -8.61 6.28 -1.18
N ILE A 21 -8.41 7.21 -2.13
CA ILE A 21 -9.36 7.52 -3.19
C ILE A 21 -9.56 6.30 -4.10
N LEU A 22 -8.48 5.66 -4.54
CA LEU A 22 -8.57 4.47 -5.39
C LEU A 22 -9.29 3.32 -4.67
N SER A 23 -8.98 3.09 -3.39
CA SER A 23 -9.64 2.06 -2.58
C SER A 23 -11.13 2.32 -2.46
N LYS A 24 -11.52 3.59 -2.25
CA LYS A 24 -12.91 4.00 -2.17
C LYS A 24 -13.64 3.77 -3.50
N LEU A 25 -13.05 4.17 -4.62
CA LEU A 25 -13.64 3.96 -5.95
C LEU A 25 -13.87 2.47 -6.24
N LEU A 26 -12.88 1.62 -5.95
CA LEU A 26 -13.02 0.17 -6.16
C LEU A 26 -14.15 -0.44 -5.33
N LEU A 27 -14.34 0.02 -4.09
CA LEU A 27 -15.45 -0.45 -3.24
C LEU A 27 -16.80 0.07 -3.75
N GLU A 28 -16.86 1.31 -4.24
CA GLU A 28 -18.07 1.91 -4.83
C GLU A 28 -18.48 1.23 -6.15
N GLU A 29 -17.52 0.68 -6.91
CA GLU A 29 -17.78 -0.15 -8.10
C GLU A 29 -18.37 -1.55 -7.77
N GLY A 30 -18.57 -1.86 -6.48
CA GLY A 30 -19.21 -3.10 -6.03
C GLY A 30 -18.24 -4.21 -5.62
N ASN A 31 -16.93 -3.92 -5.55
CA ASN A 31 -15.98 -4.87 -4.98
C ASN A 31 -16.21 -5.01 -3.48
N LYS A 32 -16.25 -6.25 -2.98
CA LYS A 32 -16.48 -6.52 -1.55
C LYS A 32 -15.28 -6.17 -0.67
N TYR A 33 -14.08 -6.23 -1.26
CA TYR A 33 -12.81 -6.04 -0.55
C TYR A 33 -11.77 -5.41 -1.48
N CYS A 34 -10.84 -4.66 -0.90
CA CYS A 34 -9.65 -4.15 -1.56
C CYS A 34 -8.43 -4.59 -0.75
N PHE A 35 -7.44 -5.19 -1.42
CA PHE A 35 -6.21 -5.70 -0.80
C PHE A 35 -5.00 -5.02 -1.42
N LEU A 36 -3.97 -4.80 -0.60
CA LEU A 36 -2.67 -4.32 -1.05
C LEU A 36 -1.58 -5.16 -0.42
N PHE A 37 -0.50 -5.30 -1.16
CA PHE A 37 0.73 -5.94 -0.70
C PHE A 37 1.72 -4.88 -0.30
N THR A 38 2.23 -4.99 0.93
CA THR A 38 3.22 -4.08 1.48
C THR A 38 4.41 -4.87 2.01
N ASP A 39 5.59 -4.30 1.81
CA ASP A 39 6.81 -4.87 2.36
C ASP A 39 6.83 -4.67 3.88
N PHE A 40 6.95 -5.76 4.62
CA PHE A 40 7.00 -5.76 6.08
C PHE A 40 8.10 -4.84 6.64
N SER A 41 9.20 -4.68 5.89
CA SER A 41 10.34 -3.84 6.30
C SER A 41 10.04 -2.33 6.30
N ASN A 42 8.89 -1.89 5.77
CA ASN A 42 8.54 -0.47 5.64
C ASN A 42 7.51 -0.03 6.72
N SER A 43 7.96 0.03 7.98
CA SER A 43 7.13 0.38 9.15
C SER A 43 6.35 1.70 8.99
N THR A 44 6.94 2.70 8.32
CA THR A 44 6.28 3.98 8.05
C THR A 44 5.11 3.85 7.07
N SER A 45 5.23 2.97 6.06
CA SER A 45 4.13 2.73 5.11
C SER A 45 3.00 1.93 5.77
N ASN A 46 3.33 0.98 6.64
CA ASN A 46 2.33 0.18 7.36
C ASN A 46 1.43 1.04 8.25
N SER A 47 1.99 2.04 8.95
CA SER A 47 1.20 3.00 9.74
C SER A 47 0.21 3.80 8.88
N ILE A 48 0.57 4.12 7.64
CA ILE A 48 -0.29 4.86 6.71
C ILE A 48 -1.49 4.00 6.30
N TYR A 49 -1.28 2.74 5.93
CA TYR A 49 -2.38 1.86 5.52
C TYR A 49 -3.37 1.60 6.66
N GLN A 50 -2.86 1.43 7.89
CA GLN A 50 -3.72 1.31 9.07
C GLN A 50 -4.59 2.56 9.28
N LYS A 51 -4.06 3.76 9.04
CA LYS A 51 -4.83 5.01 9.11
C LYS A 51 -5.92 5.13 8.03
N ILE A 52 -5.72 4.52 6.86
CA ILE A 52 -6.72 4.45 5.79
C ILE A 52 -7.84 3.42 6.13
N GLY A 53 -7.59 2.50 7.07
CA GLY A 53 -8.54 1.47 7.50
C GLY A 53 -8.17 0.04 7.07
N TYR A 54 -7.03 -0.14 6.43
CA TYR A 54 -6.50 -1.48 6.12
C TYR A 54 -6.06 -2.20 7.39
N ARG A 55 -6.24 -3.52 7.40
CA ARG A 55 -5.80 -4.40 8.49
C ARG A 55 -4.81 -5.43 7.96
N PRO A 56 -3.77 -5.79 8.73
CA PRO A 56 -2.91 -6.91 8.37
C PRO A 56 -3.74 -8.20 8.39
N VAL A 57 -3.67 -8.97 7.31
CA VAL A 57 -4.41 -10.24 7.14
C VAL A 57 -3.47 -11.43 7.10
N ILE A 58 -2.37 -11.32 6.35
CA ILE A 58 -1.38 -12.38 6.17
C ILE A 58 -0.01 -11.77 5.89
N ASP A 59 1.04 -12.43 6.38
CA ASP A 59 2.41 -12.17 5.96
C ASP A 59 2.72 -13.03 4.74
N GLU A 60 3.18 -12.41 3.65
CA GLU A 60 3.52 -13.10 2.41
C GLU A 60 5.02 -13.12 2.15
N ASN A 61 5.52 -14.24 1.60
CA ASN A 61 6.89 -14.36 1.14
C ASN A 61 6.92 -14.35 -0.39
N HIS A 62 7.55 -13.34 -0.98
CA HIS A 62 7.78 -13.29 -2.42
C HIS A 62 9.07 -14.04 -2.80
N TYR A 63 8.92 -15.13 -3.56
CA TYR A 63 10.03 -15.88 -4.15
C TYR A 63 10.20 -15.49 -5.61
N LYS A 64 11.45 -15.20 -6.00
CA LYS A 64 11.82 -15.00 -7.41
C LYS A 64 12.78 -16.10 -7.81
N PHE A 65 12.34 -16.98 -8.72
CA PHE A 65 13.22 -17.97 -9.32
C PHE A 65 14.09 -17.29 -10.37
N LEU A 66 15.41 -17.43 -10.24
CA LEU A 66 16.35 -16.97 -11.24
C LEU A 66 16.56 -18.10 -12.25
N SER A 67 16.39 -17.80 -13.54
CA SER A 67 16.83 -18.69 -14.61
C SER A 67 18.33 -18.91 -14.50
N LYS A 68 18.76 -20.15 -14.75
CA LYS A 68 20.16 -20.51 -14.89
C LYS A 68 20.73 -20.02 -16.21
#